data_AF-A0A5C9EWY6-F1
#
_entry.id   AF-A0A5C9EWY6-F1
#
_cell.length_a   1.000
_cell.length_b   1.000
_cell.length_c   1.000
_cell.angle_alpha   90.00
_cell.angle_beta   90.00
_cell.angle_gamma   90.00
#
_symmetry.space_group_name_H-M   'P 1'
#
loop_
_entity.id
_entity.type
_entity.pdbx_description
1 polymer ?
#
loop_
_entity_poly.entity_id
_entity_poly.type
_entity_poly.pdbx_seq_one_letter_code
_entity_poly.pdbx_strand_id
1 'polypeptide(L)'
;MPDITNTQAIKFCNEQIRPLSEKFRALKAEVDATLVDWNGGIGTTIGSSADDSIADGREAEGISRLTAADVANLVTQLQAYQTQLDQAGVADVINKPCVRPLSAS
;
A
#
# COMPACT_ATOMS: atom_id res chain seq x y z
N MET A 1 -13.18 32.16 7.74
CA MET A 1 -12.93 31.37 8.98
C MET A 1 -11.61 31.86 9.56
N PRO A 2 -11.45 31.99 10.89
CA PRO A 2 -10.17 32.41 11.47
C PRO A 2 -9.07 31.36 11.24
N ASP A 3 -7.84 31.82 11.04
CA ASP A 3 -6.69 30.96 10.80
C ASP A 3 -6.14 30.36 12.10
N ILE A 4 -5.68 29.10 12.04
CA ILE A 4 -4.89 28.51 13.12
C ILE A 4 -3.46 29.02 13.00
N THR A 5 -3.03 29.87 13.95
CA THR A 5 -1.69 30.49 13.96
C THR A 5 -0.72 29.84 14.95
N ASN A 6 -1.15 28.80 15.68
CA ASN A 6 -0.32 28.09 16.64
C ASN A 6 0.85 27.39 15.92
N THR A 7 2.09 27.76 16.29
CA THR A 7 3.31 27.25 15.64
C THR A 7 3.49 25.74 15.77
N GLN A 8 3.12 25.15 16.90
CA GLN A 8 3.25 23.70 17.12
C GLN A 8 2.28 22.93 16.22
N ALA A 9 1.04 23.41 16.07
CA ALA A 9 0.05 22.80 15.18
C ALA A 9 0.51 22.86 13.72
N ILE A 10 1.02 24.02 13.28
CA ILE A 10 1.56 24.18 11.92
C ILE A 10 2.74 23.22 11.68
N LYS A 11 3.66 23.13 12.65
CA LYS A 11 4.82 22.22 12.58
C LYS A 11 4.38 20.76 12.49
N PHE A 12 3.44 20.34 13.32
CA PHE A 12 2.88 19.00 13.28
C PHE A 12 2.26 18.66 11.91
N CYS A 13 1.46 19.56 11.35
CA CYS A 13 0.89 19.38 10.02
C CYS A 13 1.98 19.20 8.95
N ASN A 14 2.98 20.07 8.93
CA ASN A 14 4.01 20.06 7.89
C ASN A 14 5.02 18.93 8.04
N GLU A 15 5.39 18.55 9.26
CA GLU A 15 6.46 17.57 9.51
C GLU A 15 5.95 16.15 9.75
N GLN A 16 4.68 15.98 10.15
CA GLN A 16 4.12 14.67 10.46
C GLN A 16 2.99 14.30 9.51
N ILE A 17 1.95 15.13 9.40
CA ILE A 17 0.77 14.80 8.61
C ILE A 17 1.09 14.72 7.12
N ARG A 18 1.71 15.77 6.54
CA ARG A 18 2.03 15.75 5.10
C ARG A 18 2.93 14.55 4.74
N PRO A 19 4.06 14.28 5.43
CA PRO A 19 4.90 13.14 5.07
C PRO A 19 4.20 11.79 5.20
N LEU A 20 3.31 11.61 6.19
CA LEU A 20 2.53 10.38 6.30
C LEU A 20 1.52 10.25 5.16
N SER A 21 0.79 11.31 4.81
CA SER A 21 -0.12 11.31 3.66
C SER A 21 0.60 10.96 2.35
N GLU A 22 1.81 11.49 2.15
CA GLU A 22 2.64 11.15 0.99
C GLU A 22 2.98 9.64 0.95
N LYS A 23 3.31 9.04 2.09
CA LYS A 23 3.59 7.60 2.19
C LYS A 23 2.35 6.76 1.90
N PHE A 24 1.18 7.14 2.42
CA PHE A 24 -0.08 6.45 2.12
C PHE A 24 -0.41 6.48 0.63
N ARG A 25 -0.22 7.63 -0.01
CA ARG A 25 -0.46 7.80 -1.45
C ARG A 25 0.53 7.01 -2.30
N ALA A 26 1.81 6.99 -1.91
CA ALA A 26 2.83 6.18 -2.58
C ALA A 26 2.54 4.68 -2.45
N LEU A 27 2.25 4.21 -1.23
CA LEU A 27 1.90 2.81 -1.00
C LEU A 27 0.66 2.39 -1.81
N LYS A 28 -0.34 3.27 -1.95
CA LYS A 28 -1.50 2.97 -2.81
C LYS A 28 -1.08 2.75 -4.27
N ALA A 29 -0.22 3.59 -4.82
CA ALA A 29 0.26 3.41 -6.19
C ALA A 29 0.98 2.07 -6.39
N GLU A 30 1.81 1.66 -5.42
CA GLU A 30 2.49 0.36 -5.42
C GLU A 30 1.49 -0.80 -5.31
N VAL A 31 0.47 -0.67 -4.47
CA VAL A 31 -0.60 -1.67 -4.33
C VAL A 31 -1.39 -1.78 -5.63
N ASP A 32 -1.75 -0.66 -6.26
CA ASP A 32 -2.49 -0.65 -7.52
C ASP A 32 -1.69 -1.35 -8.62
N ALA A 33 -0.38 -1.08 -8.72
CA ALA A 33 0.51 -1.76 -9.66
C ALA A 33 0.62 -3.27 -9.36
N THR A 34 0.81 -3.65 -8.09
CA THR A 34 0.88 -5.06 -7.66
C THR A 34 -0.40 -5.83 -8.00
N LEU A 35 -1.57 -5.20 -7.82
CA LEU A 35 -2.85 -5.81 -8.15
C LEU A 35 -3.08 -5.91 -9.66
N VAL A 36 -2.53 -5.00 -10.46
CA VAL A 36 -2.50 -5.15 -11.92
C VAL A 36 -1.73 -6.40 -12.31
N ASP A 37 -0.53 -6.61 -11.76
CA ASP A 37 0.30 -7.80 -12.07
C ASP A 37 -0.36 -9.09 -11.58
N TRP A 38 -0.93 -9.08 -10.36
CA TRP A 38 -1.68 -10.20 -9.81
C TRP A 38 -2.83 -10.62 -10.74
N ASN A 39 -3.66 -9.66 -11.15
CA ASN A 39 -4.79 -9.89 -12.06
C ASN A 39 -4.35 -10.16 -13.51
N GLY A 40 -3.11 -9.79 -13.87
CA GLY A 40 -2.49 -10.03 -15.18
C GLY A 40 -2.03 -11.47 -15.41
N GLY A 41 -2.18 -12.35 -14.43
CA GLY A 41 -1.94 -13.79 -14.56
C GLY A 41 -1.08 -14.40 -13.46
N ILE A 42 -0.35 -13.58 -12.68
CA ILE A 42 0.46 -14.08 -11.56
C ILE A 42 -0.42 -14.82 -10.54
N GLY A 43 -1.62 -14.31 -10.26
CA GLY A 43 -2.55 -14.96 -9.33
C GLY A 43 -2.95 -16.37 -9.76
N THR A 44 -3.06 -16.62 -11.07
CA THR A 44 -3.32 -17.95 -11.62
C THR A 44 -2.12 -18.87 -11.48
N THR A 45 -0.90 -18.35 -11.69
CA THR A 45 0.34 -19.12 -11.52
C THR A 45 0.55 -19.55 -10.07
N ILE A 46 0.25 -18.67 -9.11
CA ILE A 46 0.41 -18.97 -7.68
C ILE A 46 -0.76 -19.81 -7.16
N GLY A 47 -1.98 -19.57 -7.64
CA GLY A 47 -3.21 -20.19 -7.13
C GLY A 47 -3.47 -21.64 -7.57
N SER A 48 -2.53 -22.33 -8.22
CA SER A 48 -2.74 -23.70 -8.69
C SER A 48 -2.85 -24.74 -7.56
N SER A 49 -2.25 -24.48 -6.40
CA SER A 49 -2.37 -25.30 -5.19
C SER A 49 -1.97 -24.46 -3.97
N ALA A 50 -2.83 -24.42 -2.95
CA ALA A 50 -2.69 -23.51 -1.81
C ALA A 50 -1.47 -23.84 -0.91
N ASP A 51 -1.07 -25.12 -0.88
CA ASP A 51 0.03 -25.61 -0.04
C ASP A 51 1.40 -25.52 -0.74
N ASP A 52 1.42 -25.10 -2.01
CA ASP A 52 2.66 -24.97 -2.76
C ASP A 52 3.54 -23.89 -2.13
N SER A 53 4.78 -24.25 -1.85
CA SER A 53 5.77 -23.32 -1.28
C SER A 53 6.45 -22.51 -2.39
N ILE A 54 6.62 -21.22 -2.17
CA ILE A 54 7.39 -20.34 -3.05
C ILE A 54 8.89 -20.58 -2.81
N ALA A 55 9.59 -21.00 -3.86
CA ALA A 55 11.05 -21.17 -3.83
C ALA A 55 11.74 -19.80 -4.04
N ASP A 56 11.92 -19.04 -2.95
CA ASP A 56 12.54 -17.71 -2.97
C ASP A 56 14.03 -17.70 -2.59
N GLY A 57 14.58 -18.85 -2.19
CA GLY A 57 16.01 -19.05 -1.91
C GLY A 57 16.49 -18.49 -0.56
N ARG A 58 15.57 -18.14 0.34
CA ARG A 58 15.89 -17.47 1.62
C ARG A 58 16.04 -18.40 2.81
N GLU A 59 16.00 -19.71 2.59
CA GLU A 59 16.07 -20.71 3.66
C GLU A 59 17.43 -20.68 4.36
N ALA A 60 18.50 -20.36 3.61
CA ALA A 60 19.84 -20.18 4.15
C ALA A 60 19.95 -18.97 5.10
N GLU A 61 19.03 -18.02 5.02
CA GLU A 61 18.93 -16.86 5.91
C GLU A 61 18.06 -17.15 7.14
N GLY A 62 17.50 -18.36 7.27
CA GLY A 62 16.59 -18.75 8.35
C GLY A 62 15.18 -18.18 8.20
N ILE A 63 14.82 -17.70 7.01
CA ILE A 63 13.49 -17.14 6.70
C ILE A 63 12.59 -18.28 6.20
N SER A 64 11.37 -18.37 6.75
CA SER A 64 10.37 -19.35 6.32
C SER A 64 9.84 -19.02 4.93
N ARG A 65 9.69 -20.05 4.09
CA ARG A 65 9.03 -19.92 2.79
C ARG A 65 7.59 -19.46 2.95
N LEU A 66 7.14 -18.63 2.02
CA LEU A 66 5.73 -18.35 1.83
C LEU A 66 5.06 -19.54 1.13
N THR A 67 3.81 -19.82 1.48
CA THR A 67 2.91 -20.67 0.70
C THR A 67 2.11 -19.82 -0.29
N ALA A 68 1.53 -20.47 -1.29
CA ALA A 68 0.55 -19.84 -2.17
C ALA A 68 -0.63 -19.23 -1.39
N ALA A 69 -1.07 -19.91 -0.32
CA ALA A 69 -2.10 -19.39 0.58
C ALA A 69 -1.67 -18.09 1.29
N ASP A 70 -0.43 -17.99 1.78
CA ASP A 70 0.07 -16.78 2.44
C ASP A 70 0.03 -15.58 1.48
N VAL A 71 0.46 -15.79 0.24
CA VAL A 71 0.44 -14.75 -0.80
C VAL A 71 -1.00 -14.34 -1.13
N ALA A 72 -1.90 -15.30 -1.37
CA ALA A 72 -3.30 -15.02 -1.69
C ALA A 72 -4.02 -14.28 -0.55
N ASN A 73 -3.74 -14.64 0.70
CA ASN A 73 -4.28 -13.97 1.88
C ASN A 73 -3.78 -12.53 2.00
N LEU A 74 -2.49 -12.29 1.74
CA LEU A 74 -1.94 -10.94 1.72
C LEU A 74 -2.55 -10.10 0.59
N VAL A 75 -2.68 -10.64 -0.61
CA VAL A 75 -3.31 -9.95 -1.75
C VAL A 75 -4.74 -9.54 -1.42
N THR A 76 -5.49 -10.37 -0.68
CA THR A 76 -6.83 -10.00 -0.21
C THR A 76 -6.80 -8.76 0.69
N GLN A 77 -5.79 -8.61 1.55
CA GLN A 77 -5.61 -7.38 2.35
C GLN A 77 -5.25 -6.17 1.47
N LEU A 78 -4.44 -6.37 0.43
CA LEU A 78 -4.10 -5.31 -0.53
C LEU A 78 -5.34 -4.82 -1.30
N GLN A 79 -6.22 -5.74 -1.72
CA GLN A 79 -7.50 -5.41 -2.36
C GLN A 79 -8.43 -4.61 -1.42
N ALA A 80 -8.50 -5.01 -0.15
CA ALA A 80 -9.26 -4.29 0.87
C ALA A 80 -8.72 -2.87 1.07
N TYR A 81 -7.40 -2.72 1.15
CA TYR A 81 -6.72 -1.42 1.24
C TYR A 81 -6.99 -0.54 0.01
N GLN A 82 -6.84 -1.07 -1.20
CA GLN A 82 -7.17 -0.37 -2.45
C GLN A 82 -8.62 0.13 -2.41
N THR A 83 -9.57 -0.77 -2.12
CA THR A 83 -11.00 -0.48 -2.07
C THR A 83 -11.32 0.64 -1.09
N GLN A 84 -10.73 0.60 0.12
CA GLN A 84 -10.94 1.64 1.12
C GLN A 84 -10.46 3.00 0.62
N LEU A 85 -9.30 3.04 -0.02
CA LEU A 85 -8.71 4.29 -0.47
C LEU A 85 -9.33 4.85 -1.76
N ASP A 86 -10.02 4.03 -2.53
CA ASP A 86 -10.82 4.46 -3.69
C ASP A 86 -12.19 5.03 -3.28
N GLN A 87 -12.60 4.91 -2.01
CA GLN A 87 -13.85 5.49 -1.55
C GLN A 87 -13.82 7.02 -1.65
N ALA A 88 -14.88 7.57 -2.26
CA ALA A 88 -15.11 9.01 -2.31
C ALA A 88 -15.07 9.61 -0.89
N GLY A 89 -14.33 10.70 -0.72
CA GLY A 89 -14.08 11.32 0.58
C GLY A 89 -12.85 10.76 1.32
N VAL A 90 -12.55 9.46 1.25
CA VAL A 90 -11.31 8.90 1.84
C VAL A 90 -10.10 9.33 1.03
N ALA A 91 -10.18 9.19 -0.30
CA ALA A 91 -9.15 9.65 -1.22
C ALA A 91 -8.84 11.14 -1.01
N ASP A 92 -9.88 11.97 -0.83
CA ASP A 92 -9.74 13.42 -0.66
C ASP A 92 -8.99 13.78 0.63
N VAL A 93 -9.27 13.07 1.72
CA VAL A 93 -8.62 13.28 3.03
C VAL A 93 -7.13 12.97 2.96
N ILE A 94 -6.73 11.95 2.21
CA ILE A 94 -5.33 11.55 2.07
C ILE A 94 -4.60 12.42 1.04
N ASN A 95 -5.25 12.78 -0.06
CA ASN A 95 -4.62 13.54 -1.12
C ASN A 95 -4.47 15.02 -0.79
N LYS A 96 -5.38 15.60 0.01
CA LYS A 96 -5.36 17.05 0.31
C LYS A 96 -4.07 17.52 1.03
N PRO A 97 -3.49 16.78 2.00
CA PRO A 97 -2.23 17.17 2.62
C PRO A 97 -0.98 16.92 1.74
N CYS A 98 -1.09 16.07 0.71
CA CYS A 98 0.00 15.83 -0.22
C CYS A 98 0.30 17.09 -1.04
N VAL A 99 1.58 17.43 -1.16
CA VAL A 99 2.04 18.64 -1.85
C VAL A 99 3.03 18.34 -2.97
N ARG A 100 3.57 17.13 -3.01
CA ARG A 100 4.50 16.70 -4.06
C ARG A 100 3.73 16.01 -5.19
N PRO A 101 4.23 16.03 -6.44
CA PRO A 101 3.76 15.09 -7.44
C PRO A 101 4.01 13.66 -6.97
N LEU A 102 3.10 12.74 -7.29
CA LEU A 102 3.38 11.32 -7.14
C LEU A 102 4.51 10.98 -8.10
N SER A 103 5.65 10.52 -7.56
CA SER A 103 6.76 10.09 -8.40
C SER A 103 6.38 8.73 -8.98
N ALA A 104 6.47 8.56 -10.30
CA ALA A 104 6.28 7.26 -10.91
C ALA A 104 7.37 6.32 -10.38
N SER A 105 6.94 5.19 -9.81
CA SER A 105 7.76 4.03 -9.47
C SER A 105 8.25 3.34 -10.73
#